data_AF-A0A949AFV6-F1
#
_entry.id   AF-A0A949AFV6-F1
#
_cell.length_a   1.000
_cell.length_b   1.000
_cell.length_c   1.000
_cell.angle_alpha   90.00
_cell.angle_beta   90.00
_cell.angle_gamma   90.00
#
_symmetry.space_group_name_H-M   'P 1'
#
loop_
_entity.id
_entity.type
_entity.pdbx_description
1 polymer ?
#
loop_
_entity_poly.entity_id
_entity_poly.type
_entity_poly.pdbx_seq_one_letter_code
_entity_poly.pdbx_strand_id
1 'polypeptide(L)' 'MDDLKKYIRNIPDFPKKGILFRDITTLL' A
#
# COMPACT_ATOMS: atom_id res chain seq x y z
N MET A 1 3.36 19.42 -5.78
CA MET A 1 4.39 18.40 -6.01
C MET A 1 4.02 17.20 -5.16
N ASP A 2 3.63 16.11 -5.80
CA ASP A 2 2.55 15.19 -5.42
C ASP A 2 2.70 14.41 -4.10
N ASP A 3 1.69 14.58 -3.24
CA ASP A 3 1.47 13.90 -1.96
C ASP A 3 0.96 12.45 -2.11
N LEU A 4 1.09 11.85 -3.29
CA LEU A 4 0.56 10.53 -3.63
C LEU A 4 1.04 9.42 -2.67
N LYS A 5 2.26 9.58 -2.12
CA LYS A 5 2.85 8.66 -1.15
C LYS A 5 2.07 8.56 0.16
N LYS A 6 1.33 9.61 0.56
CA LYS A 6 0.52 9.61 1.80
C LYS A 6 -0.68 8.66 1.71
N TYR A 7 -1.12 8.37 0.49
CA TYR A 7 -2.27 7.52 0.26
C TYR A 7 -1.88 6.04 0.07
N ILE A 8 -0.60 5.70 -0.08
CA ILE A 8 -0.19 4.30 -0.22
C ILE A 8 -0.14 3.66 1.17
N ARG A 9 -1.00 2.66 1.44
CA ARG A 9 -0.97 1.89 2.69
C ARG A 9 -0.06 0.67 2.55
N ASN A 10 0.71 0.37 3.59
CA ASN A 10 1.55 -0.82 3.63
C ASN A 10 0.89 -1.89 4.51
N ILE A 11 0.61 -3.06 3.95
CA ILE A 11 -0.01 -4.19 4.62
C ILE A 11 1.01 -5.35 4.64
N PRO A 12 1.66 -5.63 5.77
CA PRO A 12 2.59 -6.75 5.87
C PRO A 12 1.84 -8.09 5.85
N ASP A 13 2.53 -9.11 5.35
CA ASP A 13 2.09 -10.52 5.30
C ASP A 13 0.81 -10.79 4.50
N PHE A 14 0.47 -9.93 3.53
CA PHE A 14 -0.72 -10.07 2.68
C PHE A 14 -0.38 -10.29 1.20
N PRO A 15 -1.09 -11.19 0.48
CA PRO A 15 -2.04 -12.20 0.98
C PRO A 15 -1.34 -13.44 1.57
N LYS A 16 0.00 -13.47 1.56
CA LYS A 16 0.82 -14.54 2.13
C LYS A 16 1.91 -13.93 3.01
N LYS A 17 2.29 -14.67 4.05
CA LYS A 17 3.38 -14.33 4.95
C LYS A 17 4.68 -14.08 4.17
N GLY A 18 5.40 -13.02 4.53
CA GLY A 18 6.63 -12.56 3.89
C GLY A 18 6.45 -11.53 2.77
N ILE A 19 5.21 -11.15 2.44
CA ILE A 19 4.91 -10.14 1.41
C ILE A 19 4.54 -8.81 2.07
N LEU A 20 5.15 -7.71 1.63
CA LEU A 20 4.69 -6.36 1.98
C LEU A 20 3.80 -5.82 0.86
N PHE A 21 2.49 -5.89 1.05
CA PHE A 21 1.52 -5.40 0.08
C PHE A 21 1.40 -3.87 0.17
N ARG A 22 1.42 -3.21 -0.99
CA ARG A 22 1.18 -1.77 -1.10
C ARG A 22 -0.19 -1.53 -1.69
N ASP A 23 -1.10 -1.09 -0.86
CA ASP A 23 -2.47 -0.78 -1.25
C ASP A 23 -2.57 0.64 -1.78
N ILE A 24 -3.02 0.75 -3.03
CA ILE A 24 -3.26 2.02 -3.75
C ILE A 24 -4.75 2.28 -4.01
N THR A 25 -5.66 1.45 -3.48
CA THR A 25 -7.11 1.61 -3.72
C THR A 25 -7.67 2.94 -3.22
N THR A 26 -7.01 3.60 -2.27
CA THR A 26 -7.40 4.93 -1.77
C THR A 26 -7.15 6.07 -2.76
N LEU A 27 -6.56 5.79 -3.92
CA LEU A 27 -6.30 6.75 -5.00
C LEU A 27 -7.22 6.55 -6.22
N LEU A 28 -8.09 5.55 -6.20
CA LEU A 28 -8.97 5.15 -7.30
C LEU A 28 -10.39 5.71 -7.17
#